data_AF-A0A7C6YNK5-F1
#
_entry.id   AF-A0A7C6YNK5-F1
#
_cell.length_a   1.000
_cell.length_b   1.000
_cell.length_c   1.000
_cell.angle_alpha   90.00
_cell.angle_beta   90.00
_cell.angle_gamma   90.00
#
_symmetry.space_group_name_H-M   'P 1'
#
loop_
_entity.id
_entity.type
_entity.pdbx_description
1 polymer ?
#
loop_
_entity_poly.entity_id
_entity_poly.type
_entity_poly.pdbx_seq_one_letter_code
_entity_poly.pdbx_strand_id
1 'polypeptide(L)'
;MDENNSDKKSDNISILLEKGNKLFNNGDYKSALLYFDEALILDPKNSKIWDNRGVALSRIGLQDEALESYHMALDLEPDNSQAWSNLGVLYAAQGRFEEAINCFEQSLDLVPDNDEVWNNHGTALFSLEKHEEALKSFNHALNLNPDNAQAWAGKGSAHNFLGEYKKAIESLETFIKLASTDLSPQVEEAWALIFELKMKANVSETEEDEEKN
;
A
#
# COMPACT_ATOMS: atom_id res chain seq x y z
N MET A 1 46.20 5.81 5.03
CA MET A 1 46.36 4.34 5.03
C MET A 1 44.99 3.73 5.31
N ASP A 2 43.96 4.11 4.54
CA ASP A 2 42.57 3.99 5.00
C ASP A 2 41.65 3.25 4.01
N GLU A 3 42.07 3.04 2.75
CA GLU A 3 41.29 2.31 1.73
C GLU A 3 41.03 0.84 2.15
N ASN A 4 42.06 0.14 2.66
CA ASN A 4 41.91 -1.25 3.11
C ASN A 4 40.96 -1.46 4.31
N ASN A 5 40.62 -0.41 5.05
CA ASN A 5 39.71 -0.49 6.20
C ASN A 5 38.28 -0.04 5.82
N SER A 6 38.13 0.93 4.91
CA SER A 6 36.82 1.27 4.33
C SER A 6 36.27 0.11 3.50
N ASP A 7 37.12 -0.55 2.72
CA ASP A 7 36.69 -1.64 1.82
C ASP A 7 36.22 -2.85 2.62
N LYS A 8 36.96 -3.26 3.65
CA LYS A 8 36.54 -4.33 4.57
C LYS A 8 35.25 -4.01 5.33
N LYS A 9 35.05 -2.74 5.70
CA LYS A 9 33.83 -2.31 6.39
C LYS A 9 32.62 -2.38 5.44
N SER A 10 32.79 -1.92 4.21
CA SER A 10 31.77 -2.00 3.15
C SER A 10 31.41 -3.46 2.82
N ASP A 11 32.41 -4.33 2.71
CA ASP A 11 32.22 -5.77 2.47
C ASP A 11 31.44 -6.43 3.62
N ASN A 12 31.78 -6.10 4.87
CA ASN A 12 31.08 -6.62 6.04
C ASN A 12 29.61 -6.16 6.10
N ILE A 13 29.33 -4.87 5.83
CA ILE A 13 27.95 -4.36 5.78
C ILE A 13 27.14 -5.09 4.70
N SER A 14 27.72 -5.28 3.52
CA SER A 14 27.07 -5.97 2.41
C SER A 14 26.69 -7.41 2.78
N ILE A 15 27.57 -8.13 3.47
CA ILE A 15 27.31 -9.49 3.97
C ILE A 15 26.19 -9.51 5.02
N LEU A 16 26.17 -8.54 5.93
CA LEU A 16 25.11 -8.43 6.94
C LEU A 16 23.75 -8.17 6.28
N LEU A 17 23.69 -7.26 5.31
CA LEU A 17 22.48 -6.96 4.57
C LEU A 17 22.00 -8.15 3.74
N GLU A 18 22.90 -8.90 3.09
CA GLU A 18 22.53 -10.09 2.34
C GLU A 18 21.89 -11.15 3.27
N LYS A 19 22.49 -11.40 4.43
CA LYS A 19 21.95 -12.33 5.43
C LYS A 19 20.61 -11.86 5.99
N GLY A 20 20.52 -10.57 6.36
CA GLY A 20 19.29 -9.95 6.85
C GLY A 20 18.16 -10.07 5.84
N ASN A 21 18.40 -9.70 4.58
CA ASN A 21 17.43 -9.80 3.50
C ASN A 21 17.01 -11.25 3.21
N LYS A 22 17.94 -12.20 3.28
CA LYS A 22 17.62 -13.62 3.09
C LYS A 22 16.70 -14.14 4.20
N LEU A 23 16.95 -13.78 5.45
CA LEU A 23 16.09 -14.14 6.58
C LEU A 23 14.72 -13.46 6.48
N PHE A 24 14.72 -12.18 6.11
CA PHE A 24 13.50 -11.42 5.87
C PHE A 24 12.62 -12.10 4.81
N ASN A 25 13.20 -12.49 3.67
CA ASN A 25 12.50 -13.18 2.60
C ASN A 25 11.99 -14.57 3.01
N ASN A 26 12.61 -15.20 4.01
CA ASN A 26 12.14 -16.45 4.61
C ASN A 26 11.07 -16.24 5.70
N GLY A 27 10.67 -15.00 5.97
CA GLY A 27 9.70 -14.63 7.01
C GLY A 27 10.28 -14.55 8.43
N ASP A 28 11.59 -14.75 8.60
CA ASP A 28 12.24 -14.61 9.92
C ASP A 28 12.67 -13.15 10.16
N TYR A 29 11.66 -12.31 10.36
CA TYR A 29 11.83 -10.86 10.54
C TYR A 29 12.62 -10.51 11.81
N LYS A 30 12.49 -11.30 12.88
CA LYS A 30 13.21 -11.07 14.14
C LYS A 30 14.70 -11.31 13.97
N SER A 31 15.10 -12.40 13.30
CA SER A 31 16.52 -12.63 13.02
C SER A 31 17.05 -11.63 12.00
N ALA A 32 16.27 -11.26 10.98
CA ALA A 32 16.65 -10.23 10.02
C ALA A 32 16.97 -8.88 10.70
N LEU A 33 16.13 -8.48 11.66
CA LEU A 33 16.31 -7.25 12.45
C LEU A 33 17.67 -7.20 13.14
N LEU A 34 18.14 -8.31 13.71
CA LEU A 34 19.47 -8.36 14.36
C LEU A 34 20.61 -8.03 13.40
N TYR A 35 20.52 -8.50 12.15
CA TYR A 35 21.54 -8.18 11.13
C TYR A 35 21.47 -6.72 10.67
N PHE A 36 20.26 -6.15 10.58
CA PHE A 36 20.10 -4.73 10.25
C PHE A 36 20.62 -3.83 11.37
N ASP A 37 20.36 -4.17 12.64
CA ASP A 37 20.90 -3.45 13.80
C ASP A 37 22.44 -3.54 13.83
N GLU A 38 23.03 -4.71 13.57
CA GLU A 38 24.49 -4.86 13.47
C GLU A 38 25.07 -4.03 12.32
N ALA A 39 24.39 -3.99 11.17
CA ALA A 39 24.81 -3.19 10.03
C ALA A 39 24.72 -1.68 10.32
N LEU A 40 23.73 -1.22 11.10
CA LEU A 40 23.62 0.17 11.56
C LEU A 40 24.70 0.57 12.57
N ILE A 41 25.19 -0.36 13.40
CA ILE A 41 26.36 -0.08 14.26
C ILE A 41 27.58 0.25 13.40
N LEU A 42 27.73 -0.42 12.25
CA LEU A 42 28.82 -0.15 11.31
C LEU A 42 28.56 1.13 10.51
N ASP A 43 27.36 1.32 9.97
CA ASP A 43 27.02 2.48 9.13
C ASP A 43 25.67 3.09 9.51
N PRO A 44 25.63 3.97 10.53
CA PRO A 44 24.38 4.56 11.01
C PRO A 44 23.79 5.60 10.06
N LYS A 45 24.50 5.97 8.99
CA LYS A 45 24.05 6.97 7.99
C LYS A 45 23.53 6.32 6.71
N ASN A 46 23.32 5.01 6.72
CA ASN A 46 22.83 4.29 5.56
C ASN A 46 21.30 4.23 5.56
N SER A 47 20.66 5.06 4.73
CA SER A 47 19.19 5.14 4.64
C SER A 47 18.55 3.78 4.33
N LYS A 48 19.14 3.00 3.43
CA LYS A 48 18.63 1.68 3.04
C LYS A 48 18.53 0.69 4.21
N ILE A 49 19.47 0.75 5.16
CA ILE A 49 19.45 -0.15 6.33
C ILE A 49 18.32 0.27 7.29
N TRP A 50 18.13 1.57 7.46
CA TRP A 50 17.00 2.12 8.23
C TRP A 50 15.65 1.74 7.62
N ASP A 51 15.48 1.83 6.29
CA ASP A 51 14.26 1.39 5.62
C ASP A 51 14.02 -0.12 5.83
N ASN A 52 15.03 -0.96 5.56
CA ASN A 52 14.95 -2.41 5.80
C ASN A 52 14.60 -2.77 7.25
N ARG A 53 15.18 -2.04 8.22
CA ARG A 53 14.87 -2.17 9.64
C ARG A 53 13.41 -1.81 9.91
N GLY A 54 12.92 -0.70 9.35
CA GLY A 54 11.53 -0.26 9.47
C GLY A 54 10.55 -1.30 8.95
N VAL A 55 10.84 -1.91 7.79
CA VAL A 55 10.00 -2.98 7.22
C VAL A 55 9.98 -4.20 8.14
N ALA A 56 11.15 -4.64 8.65
CA ALA A 56 11.21 -5.77 9.57
C ALA A 56 10.43 -5.51 10.88
N LEU A 57 10.55 -4.32 11.47
CA LEU A 57 9.84 -3.91 12.67
C LEU A 57 8.32 -3.85 12.47
N SER A 58 7.89 -3.29 11.34
CA SER A 58 6.48 -3.25 10.94
C SER A 58 5.90 -4.67 10.84
N ARG A 59 6.63 -5.61 10.23
CA ARG A 59 6.20 -7.01 10.08
C ARG A 59 6.11 -7.78 11.41
N ILE A 60 6.83 -7.38 12.45
CA ILE A 60 6.73 -7.98 13.80
C ILE A 60 5.79 -7.21 14.74
N GLY A 61 5.17 -6.13 14.27
CA GLY A 61 4.20 -5.33 15.04
C GLY A 61 4.81 -4.27 15.97
N LEU A 62 6.11 -4.00 15.87
CA LEU A 62 6.78 -2.93 16.60
C LEU A 62 6.65 -1.61 15.82
N GLN A 63 5.46 -1.00 15.91
CA GLN A 63 5.07 0.11 15.05
C GLN A 63 5.82 1.41 15.35
N ASP A 64 6.08 1.71 16.63
CA ASP A 64 6.74 2.97 17.02
C ASP A 64 8.21 2.98 16.57
N GLU A 65 8.90 1.85 16.73
CA GLU A 65 10.29 1.69 16.28
C GLU A 65 10.38 1.64 14.74
N ALA A 66 9.34 1.12 14.08
CA ALA A 66 9.24 1.17 12.61
C ALA A 66 9.10 2.61 12.11
N LEU A 67 8.25 3.43 12.76
CA LEU A 67 8.12 4.86 12.47
C LEU A 67 9.46 5.58 12.61
N GLU A 68 10.17 5.38 13.72
CA GLU A 68 11.50 5.96 13.94
C GLU A 68 12.46 5.56 12.82
N SER A 69 12.45 4.29 12.41
CA SER A 69 13.33 3.80 11.36
C SER A 69 13.06 4.43 10.00
N TYR A 70 11.78 4.57 9.61
CA TYR A 70 11.43 5.21 8.34
C TYR A 70 11.75 6.70 8.35
N HIS A 71 11.52 7.40 9.46
CA HIS A 71 11.92 8.81 9.60
C HIS A 71 13.44 8.97 9.50
N MET A 72 14.22 8.11 10.14
CA MET A 72 15.68 8.11 10.00
C MET A 72 16.12 7.85 8.56
N ALA A 73 15.46 6.94 7.84
CA ALA A 73 15.74 6.69 6.43
C ALA A 73 15.48 7.93 5.56
N LEU A 74 14.34 8.60 5.78
CA LEU A 74 13.91 9.78 5.02
C LEU A 74 14.70 11.05 5.38
N ASP A 75 15.15 11.19 6.63
CA ASP A 75 16.06 12.27 7.04
C ASP A 75 17.43 12.16 6.35
N LEU A 76 17.88 10.93 6.07
CA LEU A 76 19.14 10.65 5.37
C LEU A 76 18.99 10.74 3.85
N GLU A 77 17.86 10.29 3.31
CA GLU A 77 17.56 10.22 1.87
C GLU A 77 16.09 10.57 1.62
N PRO A 78 15.75 11.87 1.48
CA PRO A 78 14.37 12.33 1.32
C PRO A 78 13.71 11.89 0.00
N ASP A 79 14.51 11.52 -0.99
CA ASP A 79 14.10 11.04 -2.32
C ASP A 79 13.90 9.51 -2.39
N ASN A 80 13.85 8.83 -1.24
CA ASN A 80 13.51 7.43 -1.16
C ASN A 80 11.98 7.21 -1.23
N SER A 81 11.47 7.04 -2.45
CA SER A 81 10.05 6.78 -2.72
C SER A 81 9.50 5.55 -1.98
N GLN A 82 10.32 4.49 -1.81
CA GLN A 82 9.90 3.27 -1.13
C GLN A 82 9.69 3.51 0.37
N ALA A 83 10.59 4.24 1.03
CA ALA A 83 10.46 4.59 2.43
C ALA A 83 9.21 5.45 2.69
N TRP A 84 8.91 6.41 1.80
CA TRP A 84 7.66 7.17 1.85
C TRP A 84 6.41 6.27 1.73
N SER A 85 6.40 5.33 0.78
CA SER A 85 5.30 4.38 0.62
C SER A 85 5.13 3.51 1.88
N ASN A 86 6.22 2.95 2.39
CA ASN A 86 6.22 2.11 3.59
C ASN A 86 5.71 2.87 4.83
N LEU A 87 6.13 4.13 5.00
CA LEU A 87 5.66 5.00 6.07
C LEU A 87 4.16 5.30 5.92
N GLY A 88 3.68 5.55 4.70
CA GLY A 88 2.26 5.75 4.40
C GLY A 88 1.41 4.54 4.77
N VAL A 89 1.86 3.33 4.42
CA VAL A 89 1.19 2.08 4.81
C VAL A 89 1.13 1.93 6.33
N LEU A 90 2.20 2.30 7.04
CA LEU A 90 2.24 2.24 8.50
C LEU A 90 1.26 3.24 9.14
N TYR A 91 1.18 4.47 8.64
CA TYR A 91 0.17 5.44 9.10
C TYR A 91 -1.26 4.99 8.81
N ALA A 92 -1.52 4.44 7.63
CA ALA A 92 -2.84 3.89 7.29
C ALA A 92 -3.24 2.76 8.24
N ALA A 93 -2.30 1.87 8.60
CA ALA A 93 -2.55 0.81 9.58
C ALA A 93 -2.83 1.35 11.00
N GLN A 94 -2.41 2.57 11.31
CA GLN A 94 -2.74 3.28 12.56
C GLN A 94 -4.04 4.09 12.47
N GLY A 95 -4.74 4.08 11.33
CA GLY A 95 -5.93 4.91 11.09
C GLY A 95 -5.62 6.39 10.85
N ARG A 96 -4.34 6.73 10.65
CA ARG A 96 -3.85 8.09 10.41
C ARG A 96 -3.82 8.37 8.91
N PHE A 97 -5.02 8.46 8.31
CA PHE A 97 -5.17 8.45 6.86
C PHE A 97 -4.68 9.73 6.19
N GLU A 98 -4.79 10.90 6.83
CA GLU A 98 -4.23 12.15 6.32
C GLU A 98 -2.69 12.09 6.21
N GLU A 99 -2.01 11.60 7.26
CA GLU A 99 -0.56 11.41 7.20
C GLU A 99 -0.16 10.35 6.17
N ALA A 100 -0.95 9.28 6.03
CA ALA A 100 -0.74 8.26 5.02
C ALA A 100 -0.82 8.83 3.60
N ILE A 101 -1.86 9.64 3.32
CA ILE A 101 -2.05 10.32 2.03
C ILE A 101 -0.83 11.19 1.70
N ASN A 102 -0.38 12.04 2.63
CA ASN A 102 0.80 12.87 2.41
C ASN A 102 2.04 12.04 2.07
N CYS A 103 2.25 10.91 2.76
CA CYS A 103 3.37 10.02 2.47
C CYS A 103 3.25 9.37 1.09
N PHE A 104 2.06 8.92 0.69
CA PHE A 104 1.84 8.37 -0.64
C PHE A 104 2.02 9.43 -1.74
N GLU A 105 1.58 10.66 -1.52
CA GLU A 105 1.81 11.78 -2.45
C GLU A 105 3.32 12.05 -2.62
N GLN A 106 4.10 12.10 -1.53
CA GLN A 106 5.56 12.23 -1.63
C GLN A 106 6.20 11.06 -2.40
N SER A 107 5.72 9.84 -2.18
CA SER A 107 6.19 8.66 -2.92
C SER A 107 5.88 8.76 -4.42
N LEU A 108 4.68 9.23 -4.78
CA LEU A 108 4.19 9.39 -6.16
C LEU A 108 4.82 10.58 -6.89
N ASP A 109 5.17 11.65 -6.18
CA ASP A 109 5.94 12.78 -6.74
C ASP A 109 7.33 12.32 -7.23
N LEU A 110 7.93 11.34 -6.54
CA LEU A 110 9.21 10.75 -6.90
C LEU A 110 9.07 9.65 -7.96
N VAL A 111 8.06 8.79 -7.83
CA VAL A 111 7.80 7.66 -8.74
C VAL A 111 6.29 7.61 -9.06
N PRO A 112 5.84 8.31 -10.11
CA PRO A 112 4.41 8.42 -10.43
C PRO A 112 3.81 7.13 -11.01
N ASP A 113 4.64 6.24 -11.54
CA ASP A 113 4.22 5.01 -12.23
C ASP A 113 4.19 3.79 -11.29
N ASN A 114 3.73 3.98 -10.05
CA ASN A 114 3.59 2.92 -9.06
C ASN A 114 2.10 2.64 -8.75
N ASP A 115 1.55 1.58 -9.33
CA ASP A 115 0.13 1.23 -9.18
C ASP A 115 -0.25 0.84 -7.75
N GLU A 116 0.66 0.18 -7.01
CA GLU A 116 0.44 -0.19 -5.61
C GLU A 116 0.27 1.05 -4.73
N VAL A 117 1.11 2.08 -4.93
CA VAL A 117 1.03 3.33 -4.18
C VAL A 117 -0.25 4.10 -4.54
N TRP A 118 -0.63 4.16 -5.82
CA TRP A 118 -1.92 4.75 -6.22
C TRP A 118 -3.13 4.02 -5.61
N ASN A 119 -3.08 2.68 -5.52
CA ASN A 119 -4.11 1.88 -4.86
C ASN A 119 -4.19 2.19 -3.35
N ASN A 120 -3.04 2.26 -2.66
CA ASN A 120 -2.99 2.58 -1.24
C ASN A 120 -3.45 4.02 -0.96
N HIS A 121 -3.07 4.96 -1.83
CA HIS A 121 -3.55 6.34 -1.80
C HIS A 121 -5.08 6.41 -1.95
N GLY A 122 -5.63 5.70 -2.94
CA GLY A 122 -7.08 5.59 -3.13
C GLY A 122 -7.80 4.98 -1.92
N THR A 123 -7.19 3.97 -1.30
CA THR A 123 -7.73 3.32 -0.09
C THR A 123 -7.77 4.29 1.09
N ALA A 124 -6.69 5.04 1.33
CA ALA A 124 -6.64 6.03 2.40
C ALA A 124 -7.65 7.18 2.19
N LEU A 125 -7.80 7.66 0.94
CA LEU A 125 -8.83 8.64 0.58
C LEU A 125 -10.25 8.11 0.81
N PHE A 126 -10.49 6.86 0.45
CA PHE A 126 -11.78 6.21 0.66
C PHE A 126 -12.12 6.11 2.16
N SER A 127 -11.14 5.80 3.00
CA SER A 127 -11.31 5.77 4.47
C SER A 127 -11.63 7.14 5.08
N LEU A 128 -11.32 8.24 4.38
CA LEU A 128 -11.72 9.60 4.74
C LEU A 128 -13.03 10.06 4.05
N GLU A 129 -13.78 9.13 3.47
CA GLU A 129 -15.04 9.40 2.73
C GLU A 129 -14.86 10.32 1.51
N LYS A 130 -13.63 10.50 1.02
CA LYS A 130 -13.33 11.29 -0.19
C LYS A 130 -13.48 10.43 -1.45
N HIS A 131 -14.70 9.95 -1.69
CA HIS A 131 -14.96 8.90 -2.68
C HIS A 131 -14.59 9.29 -4.13
N GLU A 132 -14.79 10.54 -4.55
CA GLU A 132 -14.40 11.00 -5.89
C GLU A 132 -12.88 11.06 -6.07
N GLU A 133 -12.13 11.47 -5.05
CA GLU A 133 -10.66 11.51 -5.07
C GLU A 133 -10.08 10.08 -5.03
N ALA A 134 -10.68 9.22 -4.21
CA ALA A 134 -10.34 7.80 -4.16
C ALA A 134 -10.52 7.14 -5.53
N LEU A 135 -11.64 7.42 -6.20
CA LEU A 135 -11.94 6.91 -7.54
C LEU A 135 -10.90 7.36 -8.57
N LYS A 136 -10.42 8.61 -8.51
CA LYS A 136 -9.33 9.08 -9.39
C LYS A 136 -8.06 8.27 -9.15
N SER A 137 -7.69 8.03 -7.89
CA SER A 137 -6.50 7.26 -7.52
C SER A 137 -6.59 5.80 -7.96
N PHE A 138 -7.73 5.13 -7.74
CA PHE A 138 -7.94 3.77 -8.24
C PHE A 138 -7.89 3.70 -9.77
N ASN A 139 -8.46 4.68 -10.49
CA ASN A 139 -8.34 4.72 -11.95
C ASN A 139 -6.89 4.93 -12.42
N HIS A 140 -6.09 5.72 -11.71
CA HIS A 140 -4.65 5.83 -12.00
C HIS A 140 -3.92 4.49 -11.80
N ALA A 141 -4.15 3.81 -10.67
CA ALA A 141 -3.61 2.47 -10.43
C ALA A 141 -3.99 1.49 -11.57
N LEU A 142 -5.26 1.49 -11.98
CA LEU A 142 -5.78 0.61 -13.04
C LEU A 142 -5.28 0.97 -14.45
N ASN A 143 -4.95 2.24 -14.70
CA ASN A 143 -4.33 2.66 -15.96
C ASN A 143 -2.89 2.13 -16.08
N LEU A 144 -2.17 2.07 -14.95
CA LEU A 144 -0.81 1.51 -14.88
C LEU A 144 -0.85 -0.04 -14.89
N ASN A 145 -1.76 -0.62 -14.13
CA ASN A 145 -1.93 -2.07 -13.97
C ASN A 145 -3.42 -2.47 -13.98
N PRO A 146 -3.97 -2.83 -15.16
CA PRO A 146 -5.37 -3.24 -15.28
C PRO A 146 -5.73 -4.52 -14.51
N ASP A 147 -4.73 -5.33 -14.12
CA ASP A 147 -4.92 -6.60 -13.39
C ASP A 147 -4.85 -6.42 -11.86
N ASN A 148 -4.73 -5.19 -11.36
CA ASN A 148 -4.76 -4.90 -9.93
C ASN A 148 -6.16 -5.11 -9.35
N ALA A 149 -6.43 -6.32 -8.86
CA ALA A 149 -7.72 -6.71 -8.31
C ALA A 149 -8.16 -5.81 -7.13
N GLN A 150 -7.24 -5.42 -6.25
CA GLN A 150 -7.58 -4.56 -5.10
C GLN A 150 -8.05 -3.17 -5.54
N ALA A 151 -7.43 -2.60 -6.57
CA ALA A 151 -7.88 -1.32 -7.13
C ALA A 151 -9.29 -1.42 -7.76
N TRP A 152 -9.63 -2.56 -8.38
CA TRP A 152 -11.00 -2.82 -8.85
C TRP A 152 -12.02 -2.92 -7.71
N ALA A 153 -11.67 -3.58 -6.60
CA ALA A 153 -12.52 -3.64 -5.42
C ALA A 153 -12.74 -2.23 -4.83
N GLY A 154 -11.66 -1.46 -4.65
CA GLY A 154 -11.71 -0.09 -4.17
C GLY A 154 -12.55 0.83 -5.08
N LYS A 155 -12.40 0.70 -6.40
CA LYS A 155 -13.22 1.40 -7.39
C LYS A 155 -14.70 1.04 -7.29
N GLY A 156 -15.02 -0.25 -7.13
CA GLY A 156 -16.39 -0.72 -6.94
C GLY A 156 -17.04 -0.14 -5.69
N SER A 157 -16.31 -0.15 -4.57
CA SER A 157 -16.74 0.47 -3.32
C SER A 157 -16.95 1.98 -3.49
N ALA A 158 -16.02 2.71 -4.12
CA ALA A 158 -16.17 4.14 -4.37
C ALA A 158 -17.42 4.45 -5.19
N HIS A 159 -17.67 3.72 -6.28
CA HIS A 159 -18.88 3.88 -7.08
C HIS A 159 -20.17 3.60 -6.29
N ASN A 160 -20.18 2.60 -5.40
CA ASN A 160 -21.33 2.31 -4.56
C ASN A 160 -21.66 3.50 -3.64
N PHE A 161 -20.66 4.07 -2.96
CA PHE A 161 -20.86 5.22 -2.09
C PHE A 161 -21.29 6.49 -2.86
N LEU A 162 -20.92 6.61 -4.13
CA LEU A 162 -21.38 7.67 -5.03
C LEU A 162 -22.78 7.41 -5.64
N GLY A 163 -23.44 6.29 -5.31
CA GLY A 163 -24.74 5.92 -5.88
C GLY A 163 -24.68 5.38 -7.31
N GLU A 164 -23.49 5.19 -7.87
CA GLU A 164 -23.28 4.72 -9.25
C GLU A 164 -23.33 3.19 -9.33
N TYR A 165 -24.46 2.59 -8.92
CA TYR A 165 -24.57 1.15 -8.66
C TYR A 165 -24.18 0.25 -9.85
N LYS A 166 -24.50 0.64 -11.08
CA LYS A 166 -24.11 -0.13 -12.28
C LYS A 166 -22.59 -0.22 -12.43
N LYS A 167 -21.89 0.90 -12.29
CA LYS A 167 -20.41 0.95 -12.37
C LYS A 167 -19.75 0.23 -11.20
N ALA A 168 -20.39 0.28 -10.02
CA ALA A 168 -19.94 -0.46 -8.84
C ALA A 168 -19.98 -1.98 -9.10
N ILE A 169 -21.10 -2.49 -9.63
CA ILE A 169 -21.26 -3.90 -9.98
C ILE A 169 -20.21 -4.33 -11.01
N GLU A 170 -20.04 -3.59 -12.11
CA GLU A 170 -19.06 -3.90 -13.16
C GLU A 170 -17.62 -3.99 -12.61
N SER A 171 -17.26 -3.09 -11.71
CA SER A 171 -15.94 -3.05 -11.08
C SER A 171 -15.74 -4.25 -10.13
N LEU A 172 -16.75 -4.60 -9.32
CA LEU A 172 -16.70 -5.76 -8.42
C LEU A 172 -16.68 -7.09 -9.17
N GLU A 173 -17.43 -7.21 -10.28
CA GLU A 173 -17.38 -8.39 -11.15
C GLU A 173 -15.98 -8.57 -11.77
N THR A 174 -15.30 -7.47 -12.10
CA THR A 174 -13.90 -7.49 -12.58
C THR A 174 -12.94 -7.88 -11.46
N PHE A 175 -13.09 -7.34 -10.26
CA PHE A 175 -12.34 -7.77 -9.07
C PHE A 175 -12.43 -9.28 -8.86
N ILE A 176 -13.65 -9.84 -8.84
CA ILE A 176 -13.87 -11.27 -8.62
C ILE A 176 -13.22 -12.12 -9.71
N LYS A 177 -13.30 -11.67 -10.97
CA LYS A 177 -12.65 -12.36 -12.10
C LYS A 177 -11.13 -12.42 -11.93
N LEU A 178 -10.52 -11.34 -11.42
CA LEU A 178 -9.07 -11.23 -11.25
C LEU A 178 -8.55 -11.89 -9.96
N ALA A 179 -9.34 -11.90 -8.88
CA ALA A 179 -8.99 -12.50 -7.60
C ALA A 179 -8.83 -14.03 -7.62
N SER A 180 -9.02 -14.66 -8.79
CA SER A 180 -9.07 -16.10 -9.04
C SER A 180 -10.31 -16.79 -8.45
N THR A 181 -10.55 -18.05 -8.82
CA THR A 181 -11.72 -18.84 -8.41
C THR A 181 -11.72 -19.26 -6.94
N ASP A 182 -10.74 -18.87 -6.14
CA ASP A 182 -10.75 -19.11 -4.70
C ASP A 182 -11.81 -18.24 -4.02
N LEU A 183 -12.75 -18.87 -3.31
CA LEU A 183 -13.69 -18.17 -2.42
C LEU A 183 -12.92 -17.63 -1.22
N SER A 184 -12.24 -16.50 -1.39
CA SER A 184 -11.75 -15.71 -0.27
C SER A 184 -12.92 -14.95 0.39
N PRO A 185 -12.83 -14.60 1.69
CA PRO A 185 -13.86 -13.79 2.34
C PRO A 185 -14.20 -12.50 1.57
N GLN A 186 -13.21 -11.87 0.93
CA GLN A 186 -13.41 -10.66 0.13
C GLN A 186 -14.24 -10.92 -1.13
N VAL A 187 -14.09 -12.09 -1.77
CA VAL A 187 -14.92 -12.48 -2.92
C VAL A 187 -16.35 -12.75 -2.50
N GLU A 188 -16.57 -13.37 -1.33
CA GLU A 188 -17.91 -13.56 -0.77
C GLU A 188 -18.59 -12.23 -0.43
N GLU A 189 -17.87 -11.31 0.21
CA GLU A 189 -18.34 -9.95 0.49
C GLU A 189 -18.69 -9.19 -0.80
N ALA A 190 -17.86 -9.32 -1.84
CA ALA A 190 -18.13 -8.70 -3.14
C ALA A 190 -19.39 -9.28 -3.81
N TRP A 191 -19.61 -10.60 -3.76
CA TRP A 191 -20.85 -11.20 -4.27
C TRP A 191 -22.09 -10.74 -3.51
N ALA A 192 -22.01 -10.68 -2.18
CA ALA A 192 -23.10 -10.19 -1.34
C ALA A 192 -23.44 -8.73 -1.69
N LEU A 193 -22.41 -7.88 -1.81
CA LEU A 193 -22.59 -6.49 -2.20
C LEU A 193 -23.19 -6.37 -3.60
N ILE A 194 -22.72 -7.12 -4.60
CA ILE A 194 -23.30 -7.12 -5.95
C ILE A 194 -24.80 -7.46 -5.91
N PHE A 195 -25.21 -8.43 -5.10
CA PHE A 195 -26.62 -8.79 -4.96
C PHE A 195 -27.46 -7.62 -4.43
N GLU A 196 -26.99 -6.94 -3.38
CA GLU A 196 -27.65 -5.75 -2.83
C GLU A 196 -27.72 -4.60 -3.84
N LEU A 197 -26.64 -4.34 -4.56
CA LEU A 197 -26.57 -3.28 -5.57
C LEU A 197 -27.53 -3.55 -6.74
N LYS A 198 -27.69 -4.80 -7.16
CA LYS A 198 -28.67 -5.19 -8.19
C LYS A 198 -30.10 -4.89 -7.75
N MET A 199 -30.43 -5.11 -6.47
CA MET A 199 -31.73 -4.74 -5.92
C MET A 199 -31.93 -3.22 -5.92
N LYS A 200 -30.93 -2.44 -5.51
CA LYS A 200 -30.99 -0.96 -5.51
C LYS A 200 -31.11 -0.38 -6.91
N ALA A 201 -30.33 -0.89 -7.86
CA ALA A 201 -30.36 -0.42 -9.25
C ALA A 201 -31.72 -0.64 -9.92
N ASN A 202 -32.38 -1.76 -9.65
CA ASN A 202 -33.71 -2.04 -10.20
C ASN A 202 -34.79 -1.10 -9.64
N VAL A 203 -34.70 -0.73 -8.36
CA VAL A 203 -35.66 0.20 -7.74
C VAL A 203 -35.50 1.62 -8.32
N SER A 204 -34.27 2.10 -8.51
CA SER A 204 -34.04 3.43 -9.11
C SER A 204 -34.58 3.56 -10.53
N GLU A 205 -34.55 2.49 -11.33
CA GLU A 205 -35.10 2.51 -12.69
C GLU A 205 -36.63 2.63 -12.68
N THR A 206 -37.30 1.95 -11.74
CA THR A 206 -38.76 2.02 -11.62
C THR A 206 -39.26 3.40 -11.17
N GLU A 207 -38.53 4.08 -10.29
CA GLU A 207 -38.90 5.43 -9.82
C GLU A 207 -38.68 6.49 -10.91
N GLU A 208 -37.60 6.40 -11.69
CA GLU A 208 -37.35 7.33 -12.80
C GLU A 208 -38.38 7.22 -13.94
N ASP A 209 -38.90 6.02 -14.19
CA ASP A 209 -39.93 5.78 -15.21
C ASP A 209 -41.32 6.26 -14.75
N GLU A 210 -41.58 6.28 -13.44
CA GLU A 210 -42.81 6.82 -12.86
C GLU A 210 -42.82 8.37 -12.83
N GLU A 211 -41.68 9.03 -12.59
CA GLU A 211 -41.60 10.50 -12.62
C GLU A 211 -41.68 11.11 -14.04
N LYS A 212 -41.39 10.32 -15.07
CA LYS A 212 -41.43 10.76 -16.49
C LYS A 212 -42.79 10.54 -17.17
N ASN A 213 -43.78 9.94 -16.49
CA ASN A 213 -45.13 9.66 -17.01
C ASN A 213 -46.21 10.54 -16.36
#